data_AF-A0A924C7X1-F1
#
_entry.id   AF-A0A924C7X1-F1
#
_cell.length_a   1.000
_cell.length_b   1.000
_cell.length_c   1.000
_cell.angle_alpha   90.00
_cell.angle_beta   90.00
_cell.angle_gamma   90.00
#
_symmetry.space_group_name_H-M   'P 1'
#
loop_
_entity.id
_entity.type
_entity.pdbx_description
1 polymer ?
#
loop_
_entity_poly.entity_id
_entity_poly.type
_entity_poly.pdbx_seq_one_letter_code
_entity_poly.pdbx_strand_id
1 'polypeptide(L)'
;MLRGIHIPDEPQEADCLLFRYRKSIWKDFTRCKNRIKGLLVFGGIEIPEQYDNANWSHNFIKWLNQLNCKQPSRRSALNYMTTPTEFLRKELLIISNTIRKIYKCLLDPQLMFANS
;
A
#
# COMPACT_ATOMS: atom_id res chain seq x y z
N MET A 1 -30.86 -4.61 25.13
CA MET A 1 -29.68 -5.01 25.93
C MET A 1 -28.47 -4.26 25.38
N LEU A 2 -27.83 -3.41 26.18
CA LEU A 2 -26.57 -2.74 25.82
C LEU A 2 -25.42 -3.69 26.13
N ARG A 3 -24.63 -4.07 25.12
CA ARG A 3 -23.37 -4.80 25.34
C ARG A 3 -22.35 -3.80 25.87
N GLY A 4 -21.73 -4.12 27.00
CA GLY A 4 -20.60 -3.34 27.52
C GLY A 4 -19.50 -3.25 26.46
N ILE A 5 -18.93 -2.07 26.30
CA ILE A 5 -17.82 -1.85 25.37
C ILE A 5 -16.60 -2.55 25.97
N HIS A 6 -16.10 -3.60 25.30
CA HIS A 6 -14.85 -4.24 25.68
C HIS A 6 -13.71 -3.25 25.49
N ILE A 7 -13.04 -2.88 26.58
CA ILE A 7 -11.80 -2.11 26.57
C ILE A 7 -10.69 -3.11 26.25
N PRO A 8 -9.93 -2.93 25.14
CA PRO A 8 -8.82 -3.81 24.82
C PRO A 8 -7.66 -3.61 25.80
N ASP A 9 -6.86 -4.64 26.01
CA ASP A 9 -5.62 -4.54 26.78
C ASP A 9 -4.51 -3.86 25.95
N GLU A 10 -3.51 -3.29 26.60
CA GLU A 10 -2.42 -2.52 25.96
C GLU A 10 -1.75 -3.23 24.76
N PRO A 11 -1.45 -4.55 24.80
CA PRO A 11 -0.91 -5.26 23.62
C PRO A 11 -1.88 -5.30 22.43
N GLN A 12 -3.18 -5.45 22.70
CA GLN A 12 -4.22 -5.48 21.67
C GLN A 12 -4.43 -4.10 21.04
N GLU A 13 -4.30 -3.03 21.83
CA GLU A 13 -4.32 -1.65 21.32
C GLU A 13 -3.12 -1.36 20.41
N ALA A 14 -1.93 -1.81 20.79
CA ALA A 14 -0.72 -1.67 19.98
C ALA A 14 -0.82 -2.42 18.64
N ASP A 15 -1.35 -3.64 18.64
CA ASP A 15 -1.62 -4.39 17.40
C ASP A 15 -2.65 -3.68 16.52
N CYS A 16 -3.74 -3.19 17.13
CA CYS A 16 -4.77 -2.40 16.44
C CYS A 16 -4.20 -1.15 15.76
N LEU A 17 -3.22 -0.48 16.38
CA LEU A 17 -2.55 0.68 15.80
C LEU A 17 -1.87 0.32 14.47
N LEU A 18 -1.12 -0.78 14.44
CA LEU A 18 -0.43 -1.24 13.23
C LEU A 18 -1.42 -1.58 12.11
N PHE A 19 -2.54 -2.22 12.44
CA PHE A 19 -3.62 -2.50 11.48
C PHE A 19 -4.24 -1.23 10.89
N ARG A 20 -4.56 -0.27 11.75
CA ARG A 20 -5.12 1.02 11.33
C ARG A 20 -4.12 1.77 10.46
N TYR A 21 -2.84 1.75 10.82
CA TYR A 21 -1.79 2.37 10.03
C TYR A 21 -1.65 1.72 8.65
N ARG A 22 -1.64 0.37 8.57
CA ARG A 22 -1.68 -0.34 7.27
C ARG A 22 -2.85 0.11 6.40
N LYS A 23 -4.04 0.28 6.98
CA LYS A 23 -5.23 0.75 6.26
C LYS A 23 -5.05 2.19 5.75
N SER A 24 -4.38 3.06 6.51
CA SER A 24 -4.05 4.42 6.06
C SER A 24 -3.11 4.38 4.86
N ILE A 25 -2.01 3.63 4.94
CA ILE A 25 -1.06 3.47 3.84
C ILE A 25 -1.73 2.91 2.57
N TRP A 26 -2.67 1.98 2.72
CA TRP A 26 -3.47 1.49 1.59
C TRP A 26 -4.36 2.56 0.94
N LYS A 27 -4.95 3.45 1.74
CA LYS A 27 -5.70 4.59 1.20
C LYS A 27 -4.78 5.57 0.47
N ASP A 28 -3.60 5.87 1.02
CA ASP A 28 -2.61 6.72 0.35
C ASP A 28 -2.13 6.13 -0.96
N PHE A 29 -1.83 4.83 -0.97
CA PHE A 29 -1.46 4.12 -2.18
C PHE A 29 -2.55 4.24 -3.24
N THR A 30 -3.81 4.00 -2.87
CA THR A 30 -4.97 4.13 -3.77
C THR A 30 -5.12 5.55 -4.31
N ARG A 31 -4.91 6.59 -3.49
CA ARG A 31 -4.92 7.99 -3.94
C ARG A 31 -3.85 8.27 -4.98
N CYS A 32 -2.62 7.80 -4.77
CA CYS A 32 -1.53 7.97 -5.74
C CYS A 32 -1.84 7.26 -7.06
N LYS A 33 -2.39 6.04 -7.00
CA LYS A 33 -2.85 5.31 -8.19
C LYS A 33 -3.86 6.13 -8.99
N ASN A 34 -4.87 6.68 -8.32
CA ASN A 34 -5.94 7.43 -8.97
C ASN A 34 -5.41 8.72 -9.62
N ARG A 35 -4.42 9.39 -9.01
CA ARG A 35 -3.76 10.57 -9.62
C ARG A 35 -3.06 10.21 -10.93
N ILE A 36 -2.33 9.10 -10.96
CA ILE A 36 -1.67 8.61 -12.18
C ILE A 36 -2.72 8.22 -13.23
N LYS A 37 -3.78 7.48 -12.85
CA LYS A 37 -4.88 7.15 -13.79
C LYS A 37 -5.50 8.42 -14.39
N GLY A 38 -5.80 9.41 -13.57
CA GLY A 38 -6.34 10.70 -14.03
C GLY A 38 -5.40 11.43 -15.00
N LEU A 39 -4.09 11.43 -14.72
CA LEU A 39 -3.10 11.98 -15.64
C LEU A 39 -3.14 11.27 -17.01
N LEU A 40 -3.16 9.94 -17.01
CA LEU A 40 -3.18 9.13 -18.24
C LEU A 40 -4.44 9.40 -19.07
N VAL A 41 -5.62 9.36 -18.43
CA VAL A 41 -6.92 9.66 -19.06
C VAL A 41 -6.92 11.07 -19.67
N PHE A 42 -6.44 12.07 -18.93
CA PHE A 42 -6.35 13.44 -19.43
C PHE A 42 -5.42 13.59 -20.66
N GLY A 43 -4.45 12.69 -20.83
CA GLY A 43 -3.59 12.68 -22.02
C GLY A 43 -4.01 11.72 -23.13
N GLY A 44 -5.18 11.08 -23.02
CA GLY A 44 -5.63 10.08 -23.97
C GLY A 44 -4.75 8.83 -24.03
N ILE A 45 -4.08 8.48 -22.92
CA ILE A 45 -3.28 7.26 -22.82
C ILE A 45 -4.14 6.16 -22.20
N GLU A 46 -4.47 5.15 -22.99
CA GLU A 46 -5.17 3.97 -22.51
C GLU A 46 -4.25 3.07 -21.68
N ILE A 47 -4.78 2.54 -20.59
CA ILE A 47 -4.08 1.56 -19.75
C ILE A 47 -4.27 0.19 -20.40
N PRO A 48 -3.19 -0.55 -20.71
CA PRO A 48 -3.31 -1.91 -21.21
C PRO A 48 -4.11 -2.80 -20.28
N GLU A 49 -4.96 -3.67 -20.83
CA GLU A 49 -5.89 -4.53 -20.08
C GLU A 49 -5.18 -5.36 -18.99
N GLN A 50 -3.98 -5.88 -19.29
CA GLN A 50 -3.13 -6.61 -18.32
C GLN A 50 -2.80 -5.82 -17.03
N TYR A 51 -2.93 -4.50 -17.08
CA TYR A 51 -2.68 -3.58 -15.96
C TYR A 51 -3.95 -2.96 -15.40
N ASP A 52 -5.11 -3.16 -16.03
CA ASP A 52 -6.38 -2.64 -15.53
C ASP A 52 -6.99 -3.58 -14.49
N ASN A 53 -6.23 -3.80 -13.43
CA ASN A 53 -6.68 -4.55 -12.28
C ASN A 53 -6.29 -3.84 -10.98
N ALA A 54 -6.81 -4.35 -9.87
CA ALA A 54 -6.54 -3.79 -8.55
C ALA A 54 -5.04 -3.88 -8.15
N ASN A 55 -4.29 -4.81 -8.75
CA ASN A 55 -2.91 -5.12 -8.40
C ASN A 55 -1.92 -4.31 -9.25
N TRP A 56 -1.50 -3.16 -8.72
CA TRP A 56 -0.42 -2.39 -9.34
C TRP A 56 0.91 -3.04 -9.03
N SER A 57 1.34 -3.87 -9.96
CA SER A 57 2.59 -4.61 -9.91
C SER A 57 3.78 -3.71 -10.23
N HIS A 58 4.97 -4.20 -9.93
CA HIS A 58 6.22 -3.62 -10.41
C HIS A 58 6.21 -3.42 -11.94
N ASN A 59 5.56 -4.32 -12.69
CA ASN A 59 5.48 -4.23 -14.15
C ASN A 59 4.66 -3.02 -14.62
N PHE A 60 3.60 -2.65 -13.89
CA PHE A 60 2.84 -1.46 -14.21
C PHE A 60 3.68 -0.19 -14.08
N ILE A 61 4.48 -0.10 -13.01
CA ILE A 61 5.36 1.05 -12.80
C ILE A 61 6.46 1.10 -13.87
N LYS A 62 7.03 -0.06 -14.23
CA LYS A 62 7.98 -0.17 -15.36
C LYS A 62 7.36 0.33 -16.66
N TRP A 63 6.10 -0.01 -16.93
CA TRP A 63 5.37 0.48 -18.10
C TRP A 63 5.18 2.01 -18.07
N LEU A 64 4.79 2.61 -16.93
CA LEU A 64 4.69 4.08 -16.79
C LEU A 64 6.00 4.79 -17.12
N ASN A 65 7.13 4.21 -16.68
CA ASN A 65 8.46 4.74 -16.93
C ASN A 65 8.86 4.67 -18.42
N GLN A 66 8.27 3.75 -19.18
CA GLN A 66 8.54 3.56 -20.61
C GLN A 66 7.65 4.38 -21.55
N LEU A 67 6.62 5.04 -21.02
CA LEU A 67 5.72 5.85 -21.86
C LEU A 67 6.51 6.90 -22.67
N ASN A 68 6.02 7.28 -23.84
CA ASN A 68 6.55 8.45 -24.54
C ASN A 68 5.71 9.68 -24.18
N CYS A 69 6.16 10.45 -23.18
CA CYS A 69 5.52 11.71 -22.85
C CYS A 69 6.09 12.79 -23.77
N LYS A 70 5.34 13.14 -24.83
CA LYS A 70 5.71 14.16 -25.83
C LYS A 70 6.25 15.47 -25.22
N GLN A 71 5.77 15.84 -24.03
CA GLN A 71 6.20 17.03 -23.29
C GLN A 71 7.04 16.66 -22.05
N PRO A 72 8.21 17.28 -21.83
CA PRO A 72 9.09 17.01 -20.68
C PRO A 72 8.42 17.27 -19.33
N SER A 73 7.62 18.32 -19.20
CA SER A 73 6.89 18.64 -17.96
C SER A 73 5.91 17.53 -17.56
N ARG A 74 5.26 16.91 -18.54
CA ARG A 74 4.35 15.77 -18.33
C ARG A 74 5.11 14.53 -17.87
N ARG A 75 6.29 14.26 -18.44
CA ARG A 75 7.20 13.21 -17.96
C ARG A 75 7.60 13.46 -16.52
N SER A 76 8.04 14.68 -16.19
CA SER A 76 8.42 15.04 -14.82
C SER A 76 7.27 14.86 -13.84
N ALA A 77 6.06 15.32 -14.18
CA ALA A 77 4.87 15.13 -13.35
C ALA A 77 4.57 13.64 -13.11
N LEU A 78 4.61 12.81 -14.14
CA LEU A 78 4.42 11.36 -14.00
C LEU A 78 5.50 10.72 -13.11
N ASN A 79 6.76 11.14 -13.23
CA ASN A 79 7.84 10.65 -12.38
C ASN A 79 7.58 11.02 -10.91
N TYR A 80 7.25 12.28 -10.60
CA TYR A 80 6.92 12.73 -9.25
C TYR A 80 5.70 12.02 -8.65
N MET A 81 4.72 11.59 -9.46
CA MET A 81 3.59 10.79 -9.00
C MET A 81 3.95 9.32 -8.78
N THR A 82 4.93 8.80 -9.54
CA THR A 82 5.34 7.39 -9.49
C THR A 82 6.20 7.10 -8.26
N THR A 83 7.10 8.00 -7.88
CA THR A 83 7.96 7.87 -6.69
C THR A 83 7.21 7.53 -5.39
N PRO A 84 6.18 8.29 -4.95
CA PRO A 84 5.44 7.95 -3.74
C PRO A 84 4.64 6.65 -3.90
N THR A 85 4.21 6.30 -5.10
CA THR A 85 3.50 5.05 -5.38
C THR A 85 4.40 3.84 -5.12
N GLU A 86 5.66 3.88 -5.55
CA GLU A 86 6.64 2.83 -5.28
C GLU A 86 6.95 2.70 -3.79
N PHE A 87 7.16 3.83 -3.11
CA PHE A 87 7.44 3.88 -1.68
C PHE A 87 6.28 3.25 -0.88
N LEU A 88 5.05 3.72 -1.09
CA LEU A 88 3.87 3.24 -0.38
C LEU A 88 3.64 1.74 -0.63
N ARG A 89 3.94 1.23 -1.83
CA ARG A 89 3.85 -0.21 -2.12
C ARG A 89 4.85 -1.03 -1.29
N LYS A 90 6.08 -0.55 -1.14
CA LYS A 90 7.12 -1.20 -0.31
C LYS A 90 6.71 -1.18 1.16
N GLU A 91 6.25 -0.04 1.66
CA GLU A 91 5.74 0.10 3.03
C GLU A 91 4.58 -0.85 3.32
N LEU A 92 3.61 -0.95 2.40
CA LEU A 92 2.49 -1.89 2.52
C LEU A 92 2.96 -3.35 2.66
N LEU A 93 3.99 -3.73 1.90
CA LEU A 93 4.55 -5.08 1.95
C LEU A 93 5.24 -5.32 3.30
N ILE A 94 6.05 -4.37 3.76
CA ILE A 94 6.74 -4.44 5.06
C ILE A 94 5.72 -4.58 6.18
N ILE A 95 4.75 -3.67 6.27
CA ILE A 95 3.71 -3.68 7.31
C ILE A 95 2.89 -4.97 7.25
N SER A 96 2.52 -5.44 6.05
CA SER A 96 1.78 -6.70 5.90
C SER A 96 2.60 -7.90 6.40
N ASN A 97 3.91 -7.91 6.18
CA ASN A 97 4.79 -8.97 6.69
C ASN A 97 4.95 -8.88 8.22
N THR A 98 5.05 -7.66 8.78
CA THR A 98 5.08 -7.46 10.24
C THR A 98 3.81 -7.99 10.90
N ILE A 99 2.64 -7.65 10.36
CA ILE A 99 1.36 -8.17 10.85
C ILE A 99 1.33 -9.70 10.80
N ARG A 100 1.75 -10.32 9.69
CA ARG A 100 1.80 -11.80 9.60
C ARG A 100 2.72 -12.43 10.66
N LYS A 101 3.86 -11.79 10.96
CA LYS A 101 4.79 -12.27 11.99
C LYS A 101 4.16 -12.20 13.38
N ILE A 102 3.49 -11.09 13.71
CA ILE A 102 2.77 -10.93 14.98
C ILE A 102 1.73 -12.04 15.16
N TYR A 103 0.90 -12.28 14.14
CA TYR A 103 -0.10 -13.37 14.19
C TYR A 103 0.52 -14.75 14.38
N LYS A 104 1.66 -15.01 13.72
CA LYS A 104 2.35 -16.30 13.85
C LYS A 104 2.91 -16.50 15.26
N CYS A 105 3.48 -15.48 15.90
CA CYS A 105 3.94 -15.57 17.30
C CYS A 105 2.78 -15.72 18.28
N LEU A 106 1.63 -15.08 18.04
CA LEU A 106 0.45 -15.23 18.90
C LEU A 106 -0.16 -16.64 18.85
N LEU A 107 -0.03 -17.34 17.71
CA LEU A 107 -0.57 -18.69 17.51
C LEU A 107 0.38 -19.82 17.91
N ASP A 108 1.64 -19.51 18.26
CA ASP A 108 2.66 -20.48 18.67
C ASP A 108 3.36 -20.03 19.97
N PRO A 109 2.84 -20.44 21.14
CA PRO A 109 3.34 -20.01 22.45
C PRO A 109 4.81 -20.35 22.72
N GLN A 110 5.41 -21.29 21.99
CA GLN A 110 6.81 -21.69 22.18
C GLN A 110 7.82 -20.63 21.70
N LEU A 111 7.40 -19.68 20.84
CA LEU A 111 8.26 -18.61 20.31
C LEU A 111 8.28 -17.33 21.17
N MET A 112 7.33 -17.16 22.11
CA MET A 112 7.27 -16.00 23.01
C MET A 112 8.39 -15.99 24.06
N PHE A 113 9.00 -17.15 24.35
CA PHE A 113 10.04 -17.30 25.39
C PHE A 113 11.47 -17.35 24.83
N ALA A 114 11.65 -17.15 23.51
CA ALA A 114 12.98 -17.25 22.87
C ALA A 114 13.76 -15.92 22.83
N ASN A 115 13.17 -14.81 23.31
CA ASN A 115 13.81 -13.49 23.38
C ASN A 115 13.65 -12.87 24.78
N SER A 116 14.00 -13.62 25.82
CA SER A 116 14.13 -13.11 27.21
C SER A 116 15.50 -13.47 27.76
#